data_AF-A0A959F2F2-F1
#
_entry.id   AF-A0A959F2F2-F1
#
_cell.length_a   1.000
_cell.length_b   1.000
_cell.length_c   1.000
_cell.angle_alpha   90.00
_cell.angle_beta   90.00
_cell.angle_gamma   90.00
#
_symmetry.space_group_name_H-M   'P 1'
#
loop_
_entity.id
_entity.type
_entity.pdbx_description
1 polymer ?
#
loop_
_entity_poly.entity_id
_entity_poly.type
_entity_poly.pdbx_seq_one_letter_code
_entity_poly.pdbx_strand_id
1 'polypeptide(L)' 'MKYQDPKILVTDALLSVDGNQAALGRMLGISRVSVNEWVTTGRKYLPALQAYRYLNERKNAA' A
#
# COMPACT_ATOMS: atom_id res chain seq x y z
N MET A 1 -2.26 -2.01 25.50
CA MET A 1 -3.06 -2.13 24.25
C MET A 1 -2.24 -2.91 23.23
N LYS A 2 -2.75 -4.01 22.66
CA LYS A 2 -2.07 -4.64 21.52
C LYS A 2 -2.24 -3.71 20.33
N TYR A 3 -1.17 -3.08 19.86
CA TYR A 3 -1.21 -2.34 18.60
C TYR A 3 -1.46 -3.35 17.49
N GLN A 4 -2.67 -3.37 16.94
CA GLN A 4 -2.96 -4.14 15.75
C GLN A 4 -2.46 -3.33 14.55
N ASP A 5 -1.60 -3.95 13.73
CA ASP A 5 -1.14 -3.30 12.51
C ASP A 5 -2.33 -2.95 11.60
N PRO A 6 -2.29 -1.79 10.93
CA PRO A 6 -3.34 -1.38 10.02
C PRO A 6 -3.46 -2.39 8.88
N LYS A 7 -4.68 -2.90 8.67
CA LYS A 7 -5.00 -3.84 7.60
C LYS A 7 -5.57 -3.07 6.42
N ILE A 8 -4.73 -2.84 5.41
CA ILE A 8 -5.11 -2.16 4.17
C ILE A 8 -5.03 -3.15 3.04
N LEU A 9 -6.12 -3.29 2.28
CA LEU A 9 -6.14 -4.16 1.11
C LEU A 9 -5.22 -3.61 0.03
N VAL A 10 -4.46 -4.49 -0.62
CA VAL A 10 -3.60 -4.11 -1.77
C VAL A 10 -4.45 -3.48 -2.88
N THR A 11 -5.66 -4.00 -3.10
CA THR A 11 -6.61 -3.48 -4.09
C THR A 11 -7.05 -2.06 -3.79
N ASP A 12 -7.39 -1.75 -2.54
CA ASP A 12 -7.87 -0.42 -2.15
C ASP A 12 -6.75 0.62 -2.28
N ALA A 13 -5.53 0.23 -1.90
CA ALA A 13 -4.35 1.08 -2.06
C ALA A 13 -4.00 1.31 -3.55
N LEU A 14 -4.24 0.33 -4.42
CA LEU A 14 -4.09 0.52 -5.86
C LEU A 14 -5.17 1.44 -6.44
N LEU A 15 -6.41 1.29 -6.01
CA LEU A 15 -7.52 2.14 -6.45
C LEU A 15 -7.29 3.61 -6.08
N SER A 16 -6.62 3.91 -4.96
CA SER A 16 -6.29 5.29 -4.59
C SER A 16 -5.27 5.97 -5.50
N VAL A 17 -4.63 5.21 -6.41
CA VAL A 17 -3.69 5.72 -7.41
C VAL A 17 -4.08 5.27 -8.82
N ASP A 18 -5.38 5.09 -9.07
CA ASP A 18 -5.93 4.70 -10.37
C ASP A 18 -5.32 3.41 -10.95
N GLY A 19 -4.97 2.45 -10.09
CA GLY A 19 -4.33 1.20 -10.46
C GLY A 19 -2.86 1.33 -10.88
N ASN A 20 -2.27 2.52 -10.79
CA ASN A 20 -0.87 2.75 -11.19
C ASN A 20 0.11 2.18 -10.15
N GLN A 21 0.58 0.97 -10.40
CA GLN A 21 1.54 0.27 -9.52
C GLN A 21 2.84 1.05 -9.27
N ALA A 22 3.29 1.86 -10.24
CA ALA A 22 4.49 2.68 -10.06
C ALA A 22 4.23 3.87 -9.13
N ALA A 23 3.05 4.49 -9.24
CA ALA A 23 2.62 5.54 -8.31
C ALA A 23 2.45 5.00 -6.89
N LEU A 24 1.82 3.82 -6.74
CA LEU A 24 1.72 3.16 -5.44
C LEU A 24 3.10 2.84 -4.86
N GLY A 25 4.02 2.34 -5.69
CA GLY A 25 5.40 2.07 -5.25
C GLY A 25 6.08 3.31 -4.69
N ARG A 26 5.98 4.45 -5.38
CA ARG A 26 6.52 5.74 -4.89
C ARG A 26 5.89 6.16 -3.56
N MET A 27 4.56 6.11 -3.46
CA MET A 27 3.82 6.44 -2.24
C MET A 27 4.24 5.56 -1.06
N LEU A 28 4.46 4.26 -1.29
CA LEU A 28 4.85 3.30 -0.25
C LEU A 28 6.37 3.23 -0.03
N GLY A 29 7.16 3.96 -0.81
CA GLY A 29 8.63 3.93 -0.79
C GLY A 29 9.21 2.55 -1.11
N ILE A 30 8.65 1.86 -2.11
CA ILE A 30 9.09 0.57 -2.64
C ILE A 30 9.10 0.58 -4.18
N SER A 31 9.69 -0.44 -4.80
CA SER A 31 9.71 -0.55 -6.27
C SER A 31 8.34 -0.92 -6.84
N ARG A 32 8.10 -0.53 -8.10
CA ARG A 32 6.96 -1.04 -8.90
C ARG A 32 6.94 -2.57 -8.95
N VAL A 33 8.12 -3.20 -9.02
CA VAL A 33 8.26 -4.67 -9.10
C VAL A 33 7.71 -5.33 -7.85
N SER A 34 8.01 -4.78 -6.66
CA SER A 34 7.47 -5.28 -5.39
C SER A 34 5.95 -5.15 -5.32
N VAL A 35 5.39 -4.05 -5.83
CA VAL A 35 3.93 -3.90 -5.93
C VAL A 35 3.34 -4.91 -6.91
N ASN A 36 3.99 -5.12 -8.06
CA ASN A 36 3.55 -6.09 -9.05
C ASN A 36 3.53 -7.50 -8.47
N GLU A 37 4.57 -7.90 -7.73
CA GLU A 37 4.63 -9.18 -7.04
C GLU A 37 3.46 -9.38 -6.08
N TRP A 38 3.05 -8.35 -5.35
CA TRP A 38 1.89 -8.45 -4.46
C TRP A 38 0.59 -8.70 -5.21
N VAL A 39 0.42 -8.06 -6.38
CA VAL A 39 -0.74 -8.27 -7.23
C VAL A 39 -0.73 -9.67 -7.84
N THR A 40 0.41 -10.12 -8.38
CA THR A 40 0.50 -11.41 -9.07
C THR A 40 0.43 -12.60 -8.11
N THR A 41 0.98 -12.47 -6.91
CA THR A 41 0.90 -13.50 -5.86
C THR A 41 -0.45 -13.50 -5.11
N GLY A 42 -1.32 -12.53 -5.39
CA GLY A 42 -2.63 -12.42 -4.72
C GLY A 42 -2.53 -12.02 -3.25
N ARG A 43 -1.48 -11.28 -2.86
CA ARG A 43 -1.34 -10.77 -1.49
C ARG A 43 -2.55 -9.90 -1.14
N LYS A 44 -3.26 -10.27 -0.08
CA LYS A 44 -4.48 -9.56 0.35
C LYS A 44 -4.20 -8.19 0.97
N TYR A 45 -3.19 -8.08 1.83
CA TYR A 45 -2.92 -6.87 2.61
C TYR A 45 -1.51 -6.31 2.36
N LEU A 46 -1.39 -4.99 2.44
CA LEU A 46 -0.09 -4.32 2.53
C LEU A 46 0.69 -4.86 3.74
N PRO A 47 2.03 -5.01 3.65
CA PRO A 47 2.83 -5.26 4.85
C PRO A 47 2.72 -4.08 5.82
N ALA A 48 2.91 -4.36 7.11
CA ALA A 48 2.66 -3.40 8.19
C ALA A 48 3.31 -2.03 7.95
N LEU A 49 4.61 -2.01 7.63
CA LEU A 49 5.35 -0.77 7.37
C LEU A 49 4.71 0.07 6.25
N GLN A 50 4.34 -0.57 5.15
CA GLN A 50 3.73 0.11 4.01
C GLN A 50 2.29 0.53 4.28
N ALA A 51 1.55 -0.22 5.09
CA ALA A 51 0.24 0.20 5.58
C ALA A 51 0.33 1.50 6.40
N TYR A 52 1.33 1.64 7.29
CA TYR A 52 1.56 2.90 8.00
C TYR A 52 1.94 4.05 7.07
N ARG A 53 2.83 3.81 6.10
CA ARG A 53 3.21 4.82 5.09
C ARG A 53 2.00 5.29 4.31
N TYR A 54 1.18 4.37 3.82
CA TYR A 54 -0.07 4.68 3.13
C TYR A 54 -0.98 5.59 3.96
N LEU A 55 -1.19 5.27 5.24
CA LEU A 55 -2.01 6.10 6.13
C LEU A 55 -1.45 7.50 6.34
N ASN A 56 -0.12 7.64 6.45
CA ASN A 56 0.52 8.95 6.59
C ASN A 56 0.37 9.80 5.32
N GLU A 57 0.61 9.21 4.14
CA GLU A 57 0.42 9.90 2.86
C GLU A 57 -1.04 10.34 2.68
N ARG A 58 -2.01 9.51 3.05
CA ARG A 58 -3.45 9.83 3.00
C ARG A 58 -3.85 10.96 3.97
N LYS A 59 -3.20 11.05 5.12
CA LYS A 59 -3.44 12.15 6.08
C LYS A 59 -2.85 13.47 5.59
N ASN A 60 -1.72 13.44 4.89
CA ASN A 60 -1.07 14.64 4.37
C ASN A 60 -1.72 15.17 3.09
N ALA A 61 -2.48 14.33 2.37
CA ALA A 61 -3.17 14.69 1.14
C ALA A 61 -4.60 15.21 1.34
N ALA A 62 -5.10 15.27 2.59
CA ALA A 62 -6.43 15.75 2.97
C ALA A 62 -6.34 17.15 3.61
#